data_AF-A0A7K7E3D8-F1
#
_entry.id   AF-A0A7K7E3D8-F1
#
_cell.length_a   1.000
_cell.length_b   1.000
_cell.length_c   1.000
_cell.angle_alpha   90.00
_cell.angle_beta   90.00
_cell.angle_gamma   90.00
#
_symmetry.space_group_name_H-M   'P 1'
#
loop_
_entity.id
_entity.type
_entity.pdbx_description
1 polymer ?
#
loop_
_entity_poly.entity_id
_entity_poly.type
_entity_poly.pdbx_seq_one_letter_code
_entity_poly.pdbx_strand_id
1 'polypeptide(L)'
;MASLAAQDSYLQGLARRAGVQHSPESRKRKFGTGTPGEPEDAGRQVKKQKKKKPRKQTEKKNGASAKQVASNTSKPTPGQKPAPQASKSSPQGGAQSRKESVATGSKSELSSPSVSAINILRQRLHEKIKKASGQDNTKELTPAVLEKRQRRKYERERKKRRRKELKMKAKMEKKKTEEVPAEPENKKEESKAEVVFNRVEVHEENELNKIQKKKEKRKAVKGNITPLTGKNYKQLLNRLETRKNKLEELKEKDEKKAQELETKIKWTNALYKAEGVKIRDDEERLKEALKRKEKRKAQRKKQWQERTVRVVEKMQQRQDKRQKNIQKKKKERIEKKKARARKKGRVLPEDLKKAGL
;
A
#
# COMPACT_ATOMS: atom_id res chain seq x y z
N MET A 1 9.75 -23.40 49.65
CA MET A 1 10.01 -22.67 48.39
C MET A 1 9.17 -23.30 47.30
N ALA A 2 8.31 -22.54 46.60
CA ALA A 2 7.48 -23.10 45.54
C ALA A 2 8.36 -23.62 44.39
N SER A 3 8.12 -24.84 43.92
CA SER A 3 8.89 -25.43 42.82
C SER A 3 8.72 -24.62 41.54
N LEU A 4 9.76 -24.55 40.72
CA LEU A 4 9.74 -23.82 39.43
C LEU A 4 8.58 -24.27 38.54
N ALA A 5 8.21 -25.56 38.60
CA ALA A 5 7.05 -26.11 37.89
C ALA A 5 5.71 -25.50 38.35
N ALA A 6 5.56 -25.18 39.64
CA ALA A 6 4.37 -24.52 40.17
C ALA A 6 4.30 -23.04 39.78
N GLN A 7 5.44 -22.37 39.62
CA GLN A 7 5.48 -21.00 39.09
C GLN A 7 5.15 -20.97 37.60
N ASP A 8 5.64 -21.93 36.83
CA ASP A 8 5.36 -22.01 35.39
C ASP A 8 3.90 -22.35 35.10
N SER A 9 3.29 -23.26 35.86
CA SER A 9 1.86 -23.57 35.71
C SER A 9 0.98 -22.36 36.06
N TYR A 10 1.34 -21.61 37.09
CA TYR A 10 0.67 -20.38 37.48
C TYR A 10 0.77 -19.29 36.40
N LEU A 11 1.96 -19.10 35.81
CA LEU A 11 2.18 -18.14 34.72
C LEU A 11 1.44 -18.53 33.42
N GLN A 12 1.40 -19.83 33.09
CA GLN A 12 0.61 -20.33 31.96
C GLN A 12 -0.90 -20.15 32.19
N GLY A 13 -1.38 -20.34 33.42
CA GLY A 13 -2.77 -20.08 33.81
C GLY A 13 -3.15 -18.60 33.65
N LEU A 14 -2.27 -17.68 34.08
CA LEU A 14 -2.43 -16.24 33.87
C LEU A 14 -2.45 -15.86 32.39
N ALA A 15 -1.58 -16.46 31.57
CA ALA A 15 -1.53 -16.20 30.14
C ALA A 15 -2.80 -16.66 29.41
N ARG A 16 -3.38 -17.80 29.80
CA ARG A 16 -4.67 -18.27 29.27
C ARG A 16 -5.81 -17.33 29.65
N ARG A 17 -5.82 -16.82 30.90
CA ARG A 17 -6.87 -15.90 31.37
C ARG A 17 -6.76 -14.50 30.76
N ALA A 18 -5.55 -14.02 30.49
CA ALA A 18 -5.31 -12.76 29.79
C ALA A 18 -5.57 -12.87 28.27
N GLY A 19 -5.38 -14.05 27.67
CA GLY A 19 -5.65 -14.32 26.26
C GLY A 19 -7.14 -14.48 25.91
N VAL A 20 -8.01 -14.68 26.90
CA VAL A 20 -9.47 -14.87 26.73
C VAL A 20 -10.25 -13.59 27.12
N GLN A 21 -9.65 -12.41 26.97
CA GLN A 21 -10.44 -11.19 26.82
C GLN A 21 -11.00 -11.19 25.39
N HIS A 22 -12.27 -11.62 25.25
CA HIS A 22 -13.03 -11.42 24.02
C HIS A 22 -12.92 -9.93 23.65
N SER A 23 -12.18 -9.62 22.58
CA SER A 23 -12.27 -8.29 21.98
C SER A 23 -13.74 -8.04 21.64
N PRO A 24 -14.33 -6.90 22.03
CA PRO A 24 -15.70 -6.59 21.64
C PRO A 24 -15.78 -6.66 20.11
N GLU A 25 -16.72 -7.48 19.65
CA GLU A 25 -16.94 -7.83 18.26
C GLU A 25 -16.97 -6.57 17.39
N SER A 26 -16.05 -6.48 16.42
CA SER A 26 -16.00 -5.32 15.53
C SER A 26 -17.29 -5.27 14.71
N ARG A 27 -18.16 -4.28 14.97
CA ARG A 27 -19.38 -4.00 14.19
C ARG A 27 -19.09 -4.17 12.69
N LYS A 28 -19.68 -5.21 12.10
CA LYS A 28 -19.58 -5.49 10.66
C LYS A 28 -20.14 -4.30 9.88
N ARG A 29 -19.25 -3.51 9.28
CA ARG A 29 -19.64 -2.59 8.20
C ARG A 29 -20.10 -3.46 7.04
N LYS A 30 -21.33 -3.26 6.57
CA LYS A 30 -21.88 -3.93 5.38
C LYS A 30 -21.01 -3.57 4.18
N PHE A 31 -20.06 -4.44 3.83
CA PHE A 31 -19.51 -4.50 2.49
C PHE A 31 -20.62 -5.02 1.59
N GLY A 32 -20.98 -4.23 0.58
CA GLY A 32 -21.98 -4.62 -0.41
C GLY A 32 -21.65 -5.98 -1.00
N THR A 33 -22.62 -6.86 -0.97
CA THR A 33 -22.62 -8.16 -1.61
C THR A 33 -22.35 -8.00 -3.10
N GLY A 34 -21.19 -8.48 -3.54
CA GLY A 34 -20.96 -8.83 -4.94
C GLY A 34 -21.60 -10.18 -5.20
N THR A 35 -22.50 -10.24 -6.17
CA THR A 35 -23.12 -11.44 -6.73
C THR A 35 -22.05 -12.43 -7.26
N PRO A 36 -22.24 -13.75 -7.04
CA PRO A 36 -21.42 -14.80 -7.65
C PRO A 36 -22.03 -15.33 -8.97
N GLY A 37 -21.17 -15.62 -9.95
CA GLY A 37 -21.49 -16.09 -11.32
C GLY A 37 -21.31 -14.94 -12.33
N GLU A 38 -20.48 -14.96 -13.37
CA GLU A 38 -19.95 -16.02 -14.24
C GLU A 38 -18.82 -15.39 -15.14
N PRO A 39 -18.34 -16.02 -16.24
CA PRO A 39 -17.05 -16.70 -16.42
C PRO A 39 -15.88 -15.82 -16.92
N GLU A 40 -14.66 -16.39 -16.90
CA GLU A 40 -13.49 -15.85 -17.59
C GLU A 40 -13.71 -15.84 -19.12
N ASP A 41 -13.42 -14.71 -19.76
CA ASP A 41 -12.95 -14.70 -21.15
C ASP A 41 -11.84 -13.65 -21.37
N ALA A 42 -10.97 -14.01 -22.29
CA ALA A 42 -9.64 -13.51 -22.52
C ALA A 42 -9.58 -12.07 -23.04
N GLY A 43 -8.41 -11.45 -22.79
CA GLY A 43 -7.87 -10.44 -23.69
C GLY A 43 -7.86 -9.01 -23.16
N ARG A 44 -6.81 -8.65 -22.41
CA ARG A 44 -6.14 -7.38 -22.74
C ARG A 44 -4.65 -7.36 -22.41
N GLN A 45 -3.92 -7.02 -23.46
CA GLN A 45 -2.49 -7.05 -23.60
C GLN A 45 -1.77 -6.08 -22.64
N VAL A 46 -0.60 -6.54 -22.23
CA VAL A 46 0.48 -5.78 -21.62
C VAL A 46 0.86 -4.61 -22.53
N LYS A 47 0.64 -3.36 -22.08
CA LYS A 47 1.41 -2.21 -22.58
C LYS A 47 2.37 -1.74 -21.48
N LYS A 48 3.60 -2.23 -21.57
CA LYS A 48 4.79 -1.63 -20.97
C LYS A 48 5.02 -0.28 -21.62
N GLN A 49 4.96 0.82 -20.86
CA GLN A 49 5.58 2.07 -21.30
C GLN A 49 6.97 2.21 -20.70
N LYS A 50 7.94 2.19 -21.62
CA LYS A 50 9.34 2.56 -21.46
C LYS A 50 9.42 4.01 -20.97
N LYS A 51 10.11 4.27 -19.86
CA LYS A 51 10.70 5.59 -19.60
C LYS A 51 12.17 5.54 -20.01
N LYS A 52 12.50 6.15 -21.15
CA LYS A 52 13.86 6.52 -21.54
C LYS A 52 14.32 7.68 -20.63
N LYS A 53 15.48 7.54 -19.99
CA LYS A 53 16.29 8.66 -19.48
C LYS A 53 17.47 8.82 -20.45
N PRO A 54 17.87 10.05 -20.84
CA PRO A 54 19.06 10.24 -21.64
C PRO A 54 20.31 10.03 -20.78
N ARG A 55 21.24 9.23 -21.31
CA ARG A 55 22.56 8.92 -20.76
C ARG A 55 23.55 9.84 -21.48
N LYS A 56 24.16 10.77 -20.75
CA LYS A 56 25.34 11.52 -21.22
C LYS A 56 26.48 10.53 -21.45
N GLN A 57 27.06 10.59 -22.64
CA GLN A 57 28.33 9.97 -22.98
C GLN A 57 29.45 10.87 -22.44
N THR A 58 30.42 10.26 -21.76
CA THR A 58 31.79 10.77 -21.67
C THR A 58 32.68 9.53 -21.61
N GLU A 59 33.49 9.40 -22.65
CA GLU A 59 34.48 8.34 -22.84
C GLU A 59 35.59 8.41 -21.79
N LYS A 60 36.18 7.24 -21.53
CA LYS A 60 37.39 7.10 -20.73
C LYS A 60 38.61 7.24 -21.64
N LYS A 61 39.61 8.03 -21.22
CA LYS A 61 41.02 7.74 -21.45
C LYS A 61 41.75 7.77 -20.09
N ASN A 62 42.69 6.85 -19.95
CA ASN A 62 43.46 6.55 -18.74
C ASN A 62 44.56 7.59 -18.46
N GLY A 63 45.03 7.69 -17.21
CA GLY A 63 46.31 8.33 -16.90
C GLY A 63 46.49 8.79 -15.44
N ALA A 64 47.15 7.94 -14.65
CA ALA A 64 48.06 8.16 -13.50
C ALA A 64 47.91 9.36 -12.50
N SER A 65 47.96 8.98 -11.21
CA SER A 65 48.78 9.50 -10.09
C SER A 65 48.82 11.00 -9.76
N ALA A 66 48.40 11.38 -8.54
CA ALA A 66 49.26 11.97 -7.50
C ALA A 66 48.46 12.54 -6.31
N LYS A 67 49.10 12.51 -5.14
CA LYS A 67 48.70 13.01 -3.81
C LYS A 67 48.66 14.55 -3.74
N GLN A 68 47.85 15.05 -2.78
CA GLN A 68 48.05 16.16 -1.80
C GLN A 68 46.65 16.76 -1.47
N VAL A 69 46.09 16.75 -0.25
CA VAL A 69 46.44 17.29 1.07
C VAL A 69 46.36 18.84 1.16
N ALA A 70 45.44 19.30 2.03
CA ALA A 70 45.32 20.63 2.68
C ALA A 70 44.98 21.84 1.76
N SER A 71 44.32 22.94 2.17
CA SER A 71 43.98 23.51 3.47
C SER A 71 42.86 24.58 3.35
N ASN A 72 42.19 24.74 4.49
CA ASN A 72 41.40 25.82 5.07
C ASN A 72 41.55 27.31 4.62
N THR A 73 40.41 28.02 4.81
CA THR A 73 40.23 29.40 5.34
C THR A 73 40.76 30.61 4.58
N SER A 74 39.87 31.57 4.27
CA SER A 74 39.65 32.77 5.10
C SER A 74 38.68 33.77 4.45
N LYS A 75 37.90 34.42 5.32
CA LYS A 75 37.07 35.61 5.11
C LYS A 75 37.89 36.79 5.67
N PRO A 76 37.72 38.03 5.18
CA PRO A 76 37.20 39.04 6.10
C PRO A 76 36.25 40.05 5.45
N THR A 77 35.37 40.57 6.31
CA THR A 77 34.69 41.88 6.27
C THR A 77 35.40 42.76 7.32
N PRO A 78 35.45 44.12 7.27
CA PRO A 78 34.24 44.93 7.49
C PRO A 78 34.20 46.38 6.94
N GLY A 79 32.96 46.88 6.79
CA GLY A 79 32.60 48.22 7.27
C GLY A 79 32.70 49.39 6.29
N GLN A 80 31.55 49.93 5.89
CA GLN A 80 31.19 51.34 6.12
C GLN A 80 29.72 51.58 5.76
N LYS A 81 28.96 52.10 6.73
CA LYS A 81 27.72 52.89 6.51
C LYS A 81 28.15 54.32 6.21
N PRO A 82 27.33 55.12 5.50
CA PRO A 82 26.36 55.95 6.21
C PRO A 82 25.00 56.07 5.51
N ALA A 83 23.94 56.21 6.30
CA ALA A 83 22.78 57.03 5.94
C ALA A 83 23.09 58.45 6.46
N PRO A 84 22.51 59.52 5.88
CA PRO A 84 21.26 59.98 6.50
C PRO A 84 20.28 60.76 5.60
N GLN A 85 19.08 60.94 6.19
CA GLN A 85 18.14 62.05 6.05
C GLN A 85 16.97 61.98 5.06
N ALA A 86 15.83 62.28 5.67
CA ALA A 86 14.50 62.44 5.14
C ALA A 86 14.31 63.84 4.56
N SER A 87 13.39 63.95 3.60
CA SER A 87 12.63 65.18 3.37
C SER A 87 11.20 64.80 2.99
N LYS A 88 10.25 65.47 3.66
CA LYS A 88 8.82 65.49 3.34
C LYS A 88 8.58 66.64 2.37
N SER A 89 7.80 66.41 1.32
CA SER A 89 6.90 67.42 0.75
C SER A 89 5.85 66.76 -0.16
N SER A 90 4.59 67.11 0.07
CA SER A 90 3.47 67.09 -0.88
C SER A 90 3.04 68.58 -1.08
N PRO A 91 2.07 68.97 -1.94
CA PRO A 91 1.29 68.27 -2.98
C PRO A 91 1.19 69.08 -4.31
N GLN A 92 0.16 68.78 -5.14
CA GLN A 92 -0.37 69.48 -6.33
C GLN A 92 0.30 69.07 -7.66
N GLY A 93 -0.38 68.77 -8.77
CA GLY A 93 -1.78 68.78 -9.18
C GLY A 93 -1.78 68.64 -10.72
N GLY A 94 -2.71 67.89 -11.32
CA GLY A 94 -2.74 67.72 -12.78
C GLY A 94 -3.80 66.71 -13.22
N ALA A 95 -4.92 67.26 -13.67
CA ALA A 95 -6.16 66.58 -14.03
C ALA A 95 -6.15 65.97 -15.45
N GLN A 96 -7.20 65.18 -15.72
CA GLN A 96 -7.94 64.93 -16.98
C GLN A 96 -8.16 63.43 -17.25
N SER A 97 -9.36 62.92 -16.97
CA SER A 97 -10.50 62.70 -17.91
C SER A 97 -10.57 61.19 -18.24
N ARG A 98 -11.68 60.50 -18.48
CA ARG A 98 -13.12 60.76 -18.60
C ARG A 98 -13.76 59.36 -18.76
N LYS A 99 -14.92 59.09 -18.15
CA LYS A 99 -16.12 58.43 -18.72
C LYS A 99 -17.07 57.95 -17.61
N GLU A 100 -18.22 58.61 -17.56
CA GLU A 100 -19.52 58.19 -17.01
C GLU A 100 -20.02 56.92 -17.74
N SER A 101 -21.01 56.12 -17.32
CA SER A 101 -22.37 56.42 -16.82
C SER A 101 -22.97 55.13 -16.21
N VAL A 102 -23.49 55.12 -14.98
CA VAL A 102 -24.91 55.24 -14.57
C VAL A 102 -25.91 54.29 -15.27
N ALA A 103 -26.55 53.42 -14.47
CA ALA A 103 -27.92 52.95 -14.66
C ALA A 103 -28.56 52.56 -13.30
N THR A 104 -29.41 53.46 -12.78
CA THR A 104 -30.71 53.26 -12.08
C THR A 104 -30.81 52.13 -11.02
N GLY A 105 -30.99 52.41 -9.72
CA GLY A 105 -32.22 52.91 -9.05
C GLY A 105 -32.92 51.71 -8.36
N SER A 106 -33.47 51.71 -7.13
CA SER A 106 -33.72 52.69 -6.07
C SER A 106 -34.15 51.94 -4.79
N LYS A 107 -33.78 52.47 -3.62
CA LYS A 107 -34.48 52.43 -2.31
C LYS A 107 -34.87 51.07 -1.67
N SER A 108 -34.19 50.74 -0.57
CA SER A 108 -34.85 50.63 0.74
C SER A 108 -33.85 50.93 1.86
N GLU A 109 -34.18 51.95 2.63
CA GLU A 109 -33.45 52.33 3.85
C GLU A 109 -33.79 51.39 5.01
N LEU A 110 -32.90 51.41 6.01
CA LEU A 110 -33.02 50.81 7.34
C LEU A 110 -32.79 49.29 7.42
N SER A 111 -31.53 48.89 7.20
CA SER A 111 -30.99 47.69 7.85
C SER A 111 -29.59 47.96 8.40
N SER A 112 -29.60 48.67 9.53
CA SER A 112 -28.81 48.40 10.74
C SER A 112 -27.27 48.32 10.62
N PRO A 113 -26.51 49.06 11.46
CA PRO A 113 -25.05 48.89 11.58
C PRO A 113 -24.63 47.44 11.92
N SER A 114 -25.58 46.58 12.31
CA SER A 114 -25.47 45.12 12.42
C SER A 114 -25.06 44.41 11.11
N VAL A 115 -25.60 44.76 9.95
CA VAL A 115 -25.24 44.07 8.69
C VAL A 115 -23.81 44.44 8.28
N SER A 116 -23.42 45.70 8.47
CA SER A 116 -22.05 46.17 8.26
C SER A 116 -21.07 45.55 9.27
N ALA A 117 -21.45 45.45 10.54
CA ALA A 117 -20.64 44.79 11.57
C ALA A 117 -20.47 43.28 11.29
N ILE A 118 -21.51 42.59 10.82
CA ILE A 118 -21.46 41.19 10.40
C ILE A 118 -20.57 41.04 9.17
N ASN A 119 -20.64 41.96 8.21
CA ASN A 119 -19.77 41.92 7.03
C ASN A 119 -18.29 42.14 7.39
N ILE A 120 -18.00 43.07 8.31
CA ILE A 120 -16.65 43.28 8.85
C ILE A 120 -16.16 42.03 9.60
N LEU A 121 -17.04 41.36 10.35
CA LEU A 121 -16.71 40.11 11.05
C LEU A 121 -16.44 38.97 10.06
N ARG A 122 -17.23 38.85 8.99
CA ARG A 122 -17.01 37.87 7.91
C ARG A 122 -15.69 38.14 7.19
N GLN A 123 -15.35 39.40 6.96
CA GLN A 123 -14.06 39.80 6.37
C GLN A 123 -12.89 39.46 7.31
N ARG A 124 -12.95 39.82 8.60
CA ARG A 124 -11.93 39.44 9.59
C ARG A 124 -11.79 37.93 9.74
N LEU A 125 -12.89 37.19 9.70
CA LEU A 125 -12.88 35.72 9.73
C LEU A 125 -12.23 35.14 8.48
N HIS A 126 -12.55 35.65 7.29
CA HIS A 126 -11.89 35.25 6.05
C HIS A 126 -10.39 35.57 6.07
N GLU A 127 -9.99 36.73 6.58
CA GLU A 127 -8.58 37.09 6.77
C GLU A 127 -7.88 36.16 7.75
N LYS A 128 -8.52 35.83 8.88
CA LYS A 128 -7.95 34.93 9.89
C LYS A 128 -7.85 33.50 9.37
N ILE A 129 -8.81 33.03 8.58
CA ILE A 129 -8.75 31.73 7.90
C ILE A 129 -7.64 31.73 6.85
N LYS A 130 -7.49 32.77 6.04
CA LYS A 130 -6.40 32.88 5.05
C LYS A 130 -5.01 32.86 5.72
N LYS A 131 -4.84 33.62 6.80
CA LYS A 131 -3.61 33.65 7.61
C LYS A 131 -3.33 32.29 8.27
N ALA A 132 -4.36 31.63 8.82
CA ALA A 132 -4.23 30.30 9.43
C ALA A 132 -4.03 29.17 8.40
N SER A 133 -4.54 29.32 7.17
CA SER A 133 -4.37 28.34 6.11
C SER A 133 -3.00 28.44 5.42
N GLY A 134 -2.15 29.41 5.81
CA GLY A 134 -0.85 29.63 5.21
C GLY A 134 -0.90 29.96 3.72
N GLN A 135 -2.05 30.47 3.23
CA GLN A 135 -2.23 30.94 1.86
C GLN A 135 -2.15 32.46 1.84
N ASP A 136 -1.01 33.02 2.22
CA ASP A 136 -0.70 34.40 1.90
C ASP A 136 -0.38 34.47 0.39
N ASN A 137 -1.06 35.38 -0.30
CA ASN A 137 -1.09 35.50 -1.75
C ASN A 137 0.31 35.79 -2.31
N THR A 138 0.96 34.76 -2.87
CA THR A 138 1.94 34.90 -3.97
C THR A 138 1.75 33.84 -5.06
N LYS A 139 0.74 32.98 -4.92
CA LYS A 139 0.33 32.05 -5.96
C LYS A 139 -1.18 32.06 -6.02
N GLU A 140 -1.74 33.02 -6.76
CA GLU A 140 -2.82 32.65 -7.68
C GLU A 140 -2.40 31.30 -8.26
N LEU A 141 -3.18 30.24 -7.99
CA LEU A 141 -2.83 28.92 -8.51
C LEU A 141 -2.55 29.13 -9.98
N THR A 142 -1.32 28.87 -10.41
CA THR A 142 -0.91 29.13 -11.80
C THR A 142 -2.00 28.60 -12.71
N PRO A 143 -2.34 29.28 -13.83
CA PRO A 143 -3.50 28.92 -14.65
C PRO A 143 -3.54 27.42 -14.99
N ALA A 144 -2.37 26.79 -15.14
CA ALA A 144 -2.19 25.35 -15.30
C ALA A 144 -2.73 24.47 -14.14
N VAL A 145 -2.65 24.92 -12.88
CA VAL A 145 -3.19 24.21 -11.71
C VAL A 145 -4.71 24.42 -11.59
N LEU A 146 -5.22 25.59 -11.95
CA LEU A 146 -6.68 25.82 -12.05
C LEU A 146 -7.29 24.95 -13.14
N GLU A 147 -6.66 24.87 -14.31
CA GLU A 147 -7.10 24.00 -15.41
C GLU A 147 -7.06 22.51 -15.00
N LYS A 148 -6.00 22.06 -14.31
CA LYS A 148 -5.96 20.70 -13.74
C LYS A 148 -7.09 20.44 -12.74
N ARG A 149 -7.48 21.45 -11.96
CA ARG A 149 -8.59 21.35 -11.00
C ARG A 149 -9.94 21.27 -11.71
N GLN A 150 -10.14 22.07 -12.77
CA GLN A 150 -11.31 22.02 -13.63
C GLN A 150 -11.42 20.67 -14.36
N ARG A 151 -10.33 20.17 -14.94
CA ARG A 151 -10.26 18.83 -15.56
C ARG A 151 -10.63 17.72 -14.57
N ARG A 152 -10.11 17.78 -13.32
CA ARG A 152 -10.48 16.82 -12.26
C ARG A 152 -11.96 16.91 -11.87
N LYS A 153 -12.54 18.11 -11.87
CA LYS A 153 -13.97 18.33 -11.59
C LYS A 153 -14.83 17.71 -12.71
N TYR A 154 -14.49 18.00 -13.96
CA TYR A 154 -15.15 17.43 -15.15
C TYR A 154 -15.04 15.90 -15.20
N GLU A 155 -13.87 15.33 -14.91
CA GLU A 155 -13.67 13.88 -14.90
C GLU A 155 -14.49 13.19 -13.80
N ARG A 156 -14.57 13.80 -12.61
CA ARG A 156 -15.45 13.32 -11.51
C ARG A 156 -16.91 13.37 -11.92
N GLU A 157 -17.33 14.40 -12.62
CA GLU A 157 -18.71 14.55 -13.09
C GLU A 157 -19.05 13.50 -14.16
N ARG A 158 -18.16 13.29 -15.14
CA ARG A 158 -18.29 12.22 -16.14
C ARG A 158 -18.40 10.83 -15.50
N LYS A 159 -17.59 10.55 -14.48
CA LYS A 159 -17.66 9.29 -13.70
C LYS A 159 -18.99 9.16 -12.94
N LYS A 160 -19.51 10.26 -12.37
CA LYS A 160 -20.83 10.29 -11.73
C LYS A 160 -21.96 10.03 -12.72
N ARG A 161 -21.93 10.65 -13.92
CA ARG A 161 -22.93 10.43 -14.98
C ARG A 161 -22.95 8.96 -15.43
N ARG A 162 -21.78 8.39 -15.75
CA ARG A 162 -21.66 6.95 -16.07
C ARG A 162 -22.19 6.02 -14.98
N ARG A 163 -21.93 6.33 -13.71
CA ARG A 163 -22.45 5.52 -12.59
C ARG A 163 -23.98 5.62 -12.47
N LYS A 164 -24.57 6.78 -12.77
CA LYS A 164 -26.02 6.98 -12.81
C LYS A 164 -26.64 6.23 -13.99
N GLU A 165 -26.06 6.33 -15.18
CA GLU A 165 -26.50 5.60 -16.38
C GLU A 165 -26.47 4.09 -16.16
N LEU A 166 -25.38 3.54 -15.62
CA LEU A 166 -25.29 2.11 -15.29
C LEU A 166 -26.33 1.69 -14.24
N LYS A 167 -26.61 2.55 -13.25
CA LYS A 167 -27.64 2.27 -12.24
C LYS A 167 -29.05 2.29 -12.85
N MET A 168 -29.32 3.19 -13.80
CA MET A 168 -30.60 3.24 -14.52
C MET A 168 -30.74 2.05 -15.47
N LYS A 169 -29.68 1.68 -16.20
CA LYS A 169 -29.68 0.49 -17.06
C LYS A 169 -29.92 -0.80 -16.26
N ALA A 170 -29.23 -0.97 -15.13
CA ALA A 170 -29.47 -2.11 -14.24
C ALA A 170 -30.88 -2.12 -13.63
N LYS A 171 -31.49 -0.95 -13.37
CA LYS A 171 -32.88 -0.87 -12.92
C LYS A 171 -33.88 -1.21 -14.02
N MET A 172 -33.62 -0.79 -15.26
CA MET A 172 -34.46 -1.12 -16.41
C MET A 172 -34.35 -2.60 -16.77
N GLU A 173 -33.15 -3.18 -16.68
CA GLU A 173 -32.92 -4.61 -16.88
C GLU A 173 -33.62 -5.45 -15.82
N LYS A 174 -33.54 -5.06 -14.53
CA LYS A 174 -34.31 -5.70 -13.45
C LYS A 174 -35.83 -5.61 -13.66
N LYS A 175 -36.35 -4.44 -14.06
CA LYS A 175 -37.79 -4.30 -14.38
C LYS A 175 -38.21 -5.14 -15.58
N LYS A 176 -37.36 -5.27 -16.61
CA LYS A 176 -37.62 -6.16 -17.76
C LYS A 176 -37.53 -7.65 -17.41
N THR A 177 -36.93 -8.02 -16.28
CA THR A 177 -36.87 -9.43 -15.84
C THR A 177 -38.03 -9.80 -14.91
N GLU A 178 -38.90 -8.84 -14.53
CA GLU A 178 -39.97 -9.01 -13.55
C GLU A 178 -41.39 -8.90 -14.17
N GLU A 179 -41.49 -8.69 -15.49
CA GLU A 179 -42.75 -8.76 -16.25
C GLU A 179 -42.76 -10.05 -17.12
N VAL A 180 -42.94 -11.20 -16.48
CA VAL A 180 -43.54 -12.38 -17.10
C VAL A 180 -44.64 -12.86 -16.14
N PRO A 181 -45.93 -12.73 -16.50
CA PRO A 181 -47.03 -13.14 -15.63
C PRO A 181 -47.31 -14.64 -15.77
N ALA A 182 -47.43 -15.33 -14.63
CA ALA A 182 -48.05 -16.64 -14.55
C ALA A 182 -49.05 -16.63 -13.39
N GLU A 183 -50.34 -16.73 -13.74
CA GLU A 183 -51.46 -16.88 -12.81
C GLU A 183 -51.62 -18.34 -12.31
N PRO A 184 -52.39 -18.56 -11.22
CA PRO A 184 -52.24 -19.68 -10.30
C PRO A 184 -53.40 -20.70 -10.32
N GLU A 185 -53.19 -21.84 -9.65
CA GLU A 185 -54.13 -22.68 -8.85
C GLU A 185 -53.50 -24.10 -8.72
N ASN A 186 -53.56 -24.91 -7.65
CA ASN A 186 -54.49 -24.99 -6.52
C ASN A 186 -53.94 -25.93 -5.40
N LYS A 187 -54.55 -25.82 -4.21
CA LYS A 187 -54.69 -26.79 -3.08
C LYS A 187 -53.65 -26.89 -1.95
N LYS A 188 -54.23 -26.86 -0.76
CA LYS A 188 -53.72 -26.85 0.62
C LYS A 188 -53.35 -28.26 1.09
N GLU A 189 -52.41 -28.36 2.04
CA GLU A 189 -52.65 -28.93 3.39
C GLU A 189 -51.36 -28.94 4.21
N GLU A 190 -51.45 -28.40 5.43
CA GLU A 190 -50.38 -28.38 6.43
C GLU A 190 -50.48 -29.63 7.32
N SER A 191 -49.37 -30.31 7.62
CA SER A 191 -49.06 -30.72 9.00
C SER A 191 -47.69 -31.39 9.13
N LYS A 192 -47.00 -30.99 10.22
CA LYS A 192 -45.85 -31.64 10.89
C LYS A 192 -44.50 -31.58 10.16
N ALA A 193 -43.79 -30.50 10.43
CA ALA A 193 -42.35 -30.40 10.24
C ALA A 193 -41.61 -31.30 11.25
N GLU A 194 -41.47 -32.57 10.91
CA GLU A 194 -40.44 -33.43 11.47
C GLU A 194 -39.16 -33.16 10.66
N VAL A 195 -38.14 -32.61 11.33
CA VAL A 195 -36.85 -32.32 10.69
C VAL A 195 -36.18 -33.67 10.40
N VAL A 196 -36.49 -34.25 9.24
CA VAL A 196 -35.74 -35.36 8.67
C VAL A 196 -34.39 -34.80 8.24
N PHE A 197 -33.40 -34.96 9.10
CA PHE A 197 -32.02 -34.68 8.74
C PHE A 197 -31.61 -35.74 7.72
N ASN A 198 -31.70 -35.42 6.43
CA ASN A 198 -31.06 -36.21 5.38
C ASN A 198 -29.59 -36.36 5.78
N ARG A 199 -29.18 -37.54 6.26
CA ARG A 199 -27.78 -37.93 6.29
C ARG A 199 -27.35 -38.04 4.84
N VAL A 200 -26.82 -36.94 4.32
CA VAL A 200 -26.10 -36.95 3.04
C VAL A 200 -24.82 -37.74 3.31
N GLU A 201 -24.77 -38.98 2.85
CA GLU A 201 -23.57 -39.80 2.86
C GLU A 201 -22.60 -39.28 1.79
N VAL A 202 -21.91 -38.18 2.11
CA VAL A 202 -20.98 -37.47 1.20
C VAL A 202 -19.66 -38.25 0.97
N HIS A 203 -19.50 -39.46 1.50
CA HIS A 203 -18.17 -40.05 1.69
C HIS A 203 -17.73 -41.12 0.68
N GLU A 204 -18.61 -41.75 -0.11
CA GLU A 204 -18.21 -42.80 -1.07
C GLU A 204 -18.24 -42.34 -2.53
N GLU A 205 -19.27 -41.61 -2.95
CA GLU A 205 -19.36 -41.09 -4.33
C GLU A 205 -18.20 -40.12 -4.66
N ASN A 206 -17.74 -39.35 -3.68
CA ASN A 206 -16.59 -38.47 -3.83
C ASN A 206 -15.28 -39.23 -4.07
N GLU A 207 -15.10 -40.41 -3.48
CA GLU A 207 -13.93 -41.26 -3.70
C GLU A 207 -13.98 -41.94 -5.07
N LEU A 208 -15.16 -42.43 -5.49
CA LEU A 208 -15.37 -42.94 -6.84
C LEU A 208 -15.09 -41.85 -7.89
N ASN A 209 -15.56 -40.63 -7.65
CA ASN A 209 -15.30 -39.47 -8.51
C ASN A 209 -13.81 -39.10 -8.57
N LYS A 210 -13.07 -39.19 -7.44
CA LYS A 210 -11.60 -39.03 -7.42
C LYS A 210 -10.89 -40.12 -8.21
N ILE A 211 -11.31 -41.39 -8.10
CA ILE A 211 -10.73 -42.52 -8.83
C ILE A 211 -11.01 -42.39 -10.33
N GLN A 212 -12.23 -42.04 -10.72
CA GLN A 212 -12.61 -41.77 -12.10
C GLN A 212 -11.79 -40.61 -12.69
N LYS A 213 -11.69 -39.47 -11.99
CA LYS A 213 -10.82 -38.35 -12.37
C LYS A 213 -9.35 -38.74 -12.51
N LYS A 214 -8.84 -39.66 -11.68
CA LYS A 214 -7.47 -40.20 -11.82
C LYS A 214 -7.35 -41.08 -13.07
N LYS A 215 -8.35 -41.91 -13.37
CA LYS A 215 -8.39 -42.74 -14.58
C LYS A 215 -8.43 -41.87 -15.84
N GLU A 216 -9.27 -40.86 -15.88
CA GLU A 216 -9.35 -39.88 -16.98
C GLU A 216 -8.02 -39.14 -17.18
N LYS A 217 -7.41 -38.67 -16.09
CA LYS A 217 -6.08 -38.04 -16.15
C LYS A 217 -5.01 -38.98 -16.69
N ARG A 218 -5.08 -40.28 -16.38
CA ARG A 218 -4.16 -41.29 -16.96
C ARG A 218 -4.42 -41.48 -18.46
N LYS A 219 -5.69 -41.53 -18.87
CA LYS A 219 -6.09 -41.60 -20.30
C LYS A 219 -5.64 -40.36 -21.09
N ALA A 220 -5.62 -39.20 -20.46
CA ALA A 220 -5.15 -37.95 -21.07
C ALA A 220 -3.62 -37.89 -21.25
N VAL A 221 -2.85 -38.79 -20.64
CA VAL A 221 -1.39 -38.83 -20.82
C VAL A 221 -1.05 -39.58 -22.11
N LYS A 222 -0.69 -38.83 -23.14
CA LYS A 222 -0.18 -39.36 -24.41
C LYS A 222 1.11 -40.15 -24.17
N GLY A 223 1.12 -41.40 -24.64
CA GLY A 223 2.30 -42.29 -24.61
C GLY A 223 2.81 -42.63 -23.21
N ASN A 224 1.96 -42.59 -22.17
CA ASN A 224 2.34 -42.80 -20.76
C ASN A 224 3.43 -41.85 -20.22
N ILE A 225 3.82 -40.84 -20.99
CA ILE A 225 4.85 -39.87 -20.63
C ILE A 225 4.15 -38.58 -20.19
N THR A 226 4.24 -38.28 -18.89
CA THR A 226 3.65 -37.07 -18.33
C THR A 226 4.41 -35.82 -18.81
N PRO A 227 3.74 -34.79 -19.34
CA PRO A 227 4.46 -33.60 -19.82
C PRO A 227 5.11 -32.85 -18.66
N LEU A 228 6.31 -32.31 -18.91
CA LEU A 228 7.06 -31.55 -17.90
C LEU A 228 6.52 -30.11 -17.80
N THR A 229 5.38 -29.99 -17.14
CA THR A 229 4.61 -28.75 -17.03
C THR A 229 4.62 -28.17 -15.61
N GLY A 230 4.31 -26.87 -15.49
CA GLY A 230 4.14 -26.18 -14.22
C GLY A 230 5.33 -25.34 -13.76
N LYS A 231 5.20 -24.77 -12.54
CA LYS A 231 6.13 -23.80 -11.92
C LYS A 231 6.87 -24.36 -10.69
N ASN A 232 6.81 -25.69 -10.51
CA ASN A 232 7.45 -26.41 -9.42
C ASN A 232 8.83 -26.88 -9.84
N TYR A 233 9.76 -25.94 -10.00
CA TYR A 233 11.09 -26.20 -10.56
C TYR A 233 11.86 -27.34 -9.88
N LYS A 234 11.69 -27.55 -8.56
CA LYS A 234 12.28 -28.69 -7.83
C LYS A 234 11.74 -30.03 -8.31
N GLN A 235 10.41 -30.17 -8.39
CA GLN A 235 9.78 -31.39 -8.88
C GLN A 235 10.11 -31.65 -10.36
N LEU A 236 10.23 -30.59 -11.17
CA LEU A 236 10.62 -30.73 -12.57
C LEU A 236 12.08 -31.21 -12.71
N LEU A 237 13.00 -30.69 -11.88
CA LEU A 237 14.39 -31.17 -11.86
C LEU A 237 14.47 -32.65 -11.46
N ASN A 238 13.82 -33.05 -10.37
CA ASN A 238 13.80 -34.47 -9.96
C ASN A 238 13.19 -35.37 -11.06
N ARG A 239 12.17 -34.88 -11.78
CA ARG A 239 11.58 -35.64 -12.91
C ARG A 239 12.50 -35.73 -14.12
N LEU A 240 13.37 -34.75 -14.34
CA LEU A 240 14.41 -34.83 -15.39
C LEU A 240 15.52 -35.78 -14.99
N GLU A 241 16.00 -35.68 -13.76
CA GLU A 241 17.02 -36.57 -13.21
C GLU A 241 16.54 -38.03 -13.29
N THR A 242 15.33 -38.32 -12.83
CA THR A 242 14.77 -39.68 -12.95
C THR A 242 14.56 -40.15 -14.39
N ARG A 243 14.35 -39.25 -15.36
CA ARG A 243 14.29 -39.62 -16.79
C ARG A 243 15.67 -39.91 -17.36
N LYS A 244 16.68 -39.11 -17.01
CA LYS A 244 18.06 -39.31 -17.42
C LYS A 244 18.60 -40.61 -16.88
N ASN A 245 18.45 -40.86 -15.58
CA ASN A 245 18.89 -42.11 -14.96
C ASN A 245 18.25 -43.33 -15.64
N LYS A 246 16.95 -43.29 -15.94
CA LYS A 246 16.28 -44.38 -16.67
C LYS A 246 16.82 -44.59 -18.08
N LEU A 247 17.19 -43.52 -18.78
CA LEU A 247 17.81 -43.62 -20.09
C LEU A 247 19.24 -44.15 -20.00
N GLU A 248 19.99 -43.75 -18.98
CA GLU A 248 21.34 -44.25 -18.70
C GLU A 248 21.32 -45.73 -18.33
N GLU A 249 20.47 -46.15 -17.40
CA GLU A 249 20.24 -47.57 -17.04
C GLU A 249 19.85 -48.44 -18.25
N LEU A 250 19.10 -47.88 -19.21
CA LEU A 250 18.74 -48.59 -20.44
C LEU A 250 19.84 -48.56 -21.48
N LYS A 251 20.67 -47.52 -21.54
CA LYS A 251 21.85 -47.51 -22.42
C LYS A 251 22.87 -48.55 -21.99
N GLU A 252 23.06 -48.73 -20.69
CA GLU A 252 23.96 -49.74 -20.13
C GLU A 252 23.48 -51.17 -20.42
N LYS A 253 22.16 -51.40 -20.46
CA LYS A 253 21.57 -52.72 -20.72
C LYS A 253 21.37 -52.98 -22.22
N ASP A 254 20.68 -52.07 -22.91
CA ASP A 254 20.16 -52.23 -24.26
C ASP A 254 20.08 -50.87 -25.00
N GLU A 255 21.10 -50.53 -25.79
CA GLU A 255 21.17 -49.26 -26.52
C GLU A 255 19.97 -49.03 -27.46
N LYS A 256 19.49 -50.08 -28.13
CA LYS A 256 18.33 -50.01 -29.05
C LYS A 256 17.06 -49.57 -28.33
N LYS A 257 16.78 -50.17 -27.16
CA LYS A 257 15.61 -49.82 -26.34
C LYS A 257 15.72 -48.40 -25.80
N ALA A 258 16.94 -47.95 -25.46
CA ALA A 258 17.16 -46.56 -25.06
C ALA A 258 16.85 -45.57 -26.19
N GLN A 259 17.31 -45.84 -27.42
CA GLN A 259 17.01 -45.00 -28.59
C GLN A 259 15.50 -44.95 -28.90
N GLU A 260 14.80 -46.08 -28.78
CA GLU A 260 13.34 -46.11 -28.89
C GLU A 260 12.64 -45.26 -27.83
N LEU A 261 13.10 -45.30 -26.58
CA LEU A 261 12.53 -44.45 -25.54
C LEU A 261 12.83 -42.97 -25.77
N GLU A 262 14.04 -42.62 -26.20
CA GLU A 262 14.40 -41.25 -26.55
C GLU A 262 13.52 -40.71 -27.69
N THR A 263 13.32 -41.50 -28.74
CA THR A 263 12.45 -41.14 -29.86
C THR A 263 10.99 -41.01 -29.41
N LYS A 264 10.48 -41.94 -28.60
CA LYS A 264 9.14 -41.84 -27.98
C LYS A 264 9.00 -40.55 -27.15
N ILE A 265 9.99 -40.18 -26.34
CA ILE A 265 9.99 -38.92 -25.56
C ILE A 265 9.99 -37.71 -26.50
N LYS A 266 10.82 -37.69 -27.54
CA LYS A 266 10.90 -36.59 -28.51
C LYS A 266 9.55 -36.39 -29.24
N TRP A 267 8.94 -37.47 -29.73
CA TRP A 267 7.65 -37.42 -30.42
C TRP A 267 6.48 -37.04 -29.51
N THR A 268 6.39 -37.63 -28.31
CA THR A 268 5.36 -37.25 -27.34
C THR A 268 5.48 -35.78 -26.93
N ASN A 269 6.71 -35.28 -26.73
CA ASN A 269 6.95 -33.86 -26.49
C ASN A 269 6.52 -32.97 -27.66
N ALA A 270 6.74 -33.39 -28.90
CA ALA A 270 6.27 -32.66 -30.08
C ALA A 270 4.73 -32.61 -30.13
N LEU A 271 4.05 -33.72 -29.85
CA LEU A 271 2.59 -33.78 -29.78
C LEU A 271 2.00 -32.87 -28.71
N TYR A 272 2.61 -32.82 -27.52
CA TYR A 272 2.18 -31.93 -26.45
C TYR A 272 2.46 -30.45 -26.78
N LYS A 273 3.57 -30.14 -27.45
CA LYS A 273 3.86 -28.77 -27.93
C LYS A 273 2.84 -28.34 -28.98
N ALA A 274 2.44 -29.24 -29.89
CA ALA A 274 1.40 -28.99 -30.88
C ALA A 274 0.03 -28.75 -30.23
N GLU A 275 -0.29 -29.47 -29.15
CA GLU A 275 -1.49 -29.23 -28.32
C GLU A 275 -1.43 -27.89 -27.56
N GLY A 276 -0.26 -27.23 -27.52
CA GLY A 276 -0.07 -25.95 -26.83
C GLY A 276 0.41 -26.09 -25.38
N VAL A 277 0.74 -27.30 -24.92
CA VAL A 277 1.29 -27.53 -23.58
C VAL A 277 2.72 -26.99 -23.50
N LYS A 278 2.97 -26.10 -22.53
CA LYS A 278 4.29 -25.48 -22.30
C LYS A 278 5.21 -26.42 -21.54
N ILE A 279 5.96 -27.23 -22.27
CA ILE A 279 6.97 -28.15 -21.75
C ILE A 279 8.25 -27.39 -21.36
N ARG A 280 8.84 -27.75 -20.20
CA ARG A 280 10.06 -27.13 -19.66
C ARG A 280 11.10 -28.20 -19.33
N ASP A 281 11.80 -28.69 -20.34
CA ASP A 281 12.76 -29.80 -20.19
C ASP A 281 14.21 -29.35 -19.99
N ASP A 282 14.51 -28.06 -20.11
CA ASP A 282 15.86 -27.52 -19.97
C ASP A 282 16.30 -27.43 -18.49
N GLU A 283 17.25 -28.26 -18.06
CA GLU A 283 17.75 -28.29 -16.68
C GLU A 283 18.35 -26.97 -16.22
N GLU A 284 19.18 -26.34 -17.06
CA GLU A 284 19.84 -25.08 -16.73
C GLU A 284 18.80 -23.98 -16.48
N ARG A 285 17.80 -23.87 -17.37
CA ARG A 285 16.73 -22.88 -17.20
C ARG A 285 15.87 -23.15 -15.98
N LEU A 286 15.64 -24.41 -15.63
CA LEU A 286 14.93 -24.79 -14.40
C LEU A 286 15.74 -24.42 -13.14
N LYS A 287 17.05 -24.70 -13.12
CA LYS A 287 17.98 -24.29 -12.05
C LYS A 287 18.01 -22.77 -11.91
N GLU A 288 18.09 -22.03 -13.01
CA GLU A 288 18.01 -20.57 -12.99
C GLU A 288 16.67 -20.05 -12.49
N ALA A 289 15.56 -20.65 -12.94
CA ALA A 289 14.22 -20.26 -12.50
C ALA A 289 14.03 -20.51 -11.00
N LEU A 290 14.59 -21.60 -10.48
CA LEU A 290 14.66 -21.90 -9.06
C LEU A 290 15.47 -20.83 -8.32
N LYS A 291 16.70 -20.51 -8.77
CA LYS A 291 17.52 -19.42 -8.21
C LYS A 291 16.78 -18.08 -8.21
N ARG A 292 16.08 -17.72 -9.30
CA ARG A 292 15.26 -16.49 -9.38
C ARG A 292 14.10 -16.51 -8.37
N LYS A 293 13.45 -17.66 -8.16
CA LYS A 293 12.36 -17.84 -7.19
C LYS A 293 12.88 -17.66 -5.76
N GLU A 294 14.04 -18.22 -5.46
CA GLU A 294 14.70 -18.10 -4.16
C GLU A 294 15.17 -16.67 -3.89
N LYS A 295 15.81 -16.01 -4.85
CA LYS A 295 16.16 -14.58 -4.75
C LYS A 295 14.94 -13.71 -4.41
N ARG A 296 13.79 -13.92 -5.06
CA ARG A 296 12.54 -13.20 -4.74
C ARG A 296 11.98 -13.55 -3.35
N LYS A 297 12.18 -14.77 -2.86
CA LYS A 297 11.80 -15.14 -1.49
C LYS A 297 12.71 -14.47 -0.47
N ALA A 298 14.03 -14.49 -0.70
CA ALA A 298 15.02 -13.84 0.16
C ALA A 298 14.77 -12.32 0.25
N GLN A 299 14.51 -11.65 -0.87
CA GLN A 299 14.15 -10.23 -0.88
C GLN A 299 12.88 -9.95 -0.06
N ARG A 300 11.84 -10.77 -0.21
CA ARG A 300 10.61 -10.63 0.60
C ARG A 300 10.89 -10.85 2.08
N LYS A 301 11.70 -11.85 2.44
CA LYS A 301 12.12 -12.12 3.83
C LYS A 301 12.85 -10.92 4.41
N LYS A 302 13.84 -10.38 3.69
CA LYS A 302 14.60 -9.18 4.09
C LYS A 302 13.68 -7.98 4.31
N GLN A 303 12.79 -7.68 3.36
CA GLN A 303 11.84 -6.57 3.51
C GLN A 303 10.90 -6.74 4.71
N TRP A 304 10.49 -7.97 5.00
CA TRP A 304 9.68 -8.25 6.19
C TRP A 304 10.48 -8.06 7.48
N GLN A 305 11.73 -8.53 7.52
CA GLN A 305 12.64 -8.32 8.65
C GLN A 305 12.92 -6.83 8.88
N GLU A 306 13.18 -6.06 7.81
CA GLU A 306 13.35 -4.60 7.89
C GLU A 306 12.10 -3.91 8.45
N ARG A 307 10.90 -4.38 8.08
CA ARG A 307 9.65 -3.84 8.62
C ARG A 307 9.51 -4.16 10.11
N THR A 308 9.81 -5.37 10.54
CA THR A 308 9.72 -5.75 11.97
C THR A 308 10.71 -4.97 12.80
N VAL A 309 11.97 -4.85 12.34
CA VAL A 309 13.01 -4.05 13.01
C VAL A 309 12.55 -2.59 13.11
N ARG A 310 12.07 -1.99 12.02
CA ARG A 310 11.59 -0.60 12.02
C ARG A 310 10.41 -0.36 12.97
N VAL A 311 9.54 -1.36 13.17
CA VAL A 311 8.44 -1.25 14.14
C VAL A 311 8.99 -1.25 15.57
N VAL A 312 9.90 -2.16 15.88
CA VAL A 312 10.56 -2.24 17.20
C VAL A 312 11.36 -0.97 17.49
N GLU A 313 12.17 -0.49 16.55
CA GLU A 313 12.91 0.78 16.69
C GLU A 313 11.98 1.96 16.97
N LYS A 314 10.86 2.07 16.24
CA LYS A 314 9.87 3.15 16.50
C LYS A 314 9.23 3.03 17.88
N MET A 315 9.01 1.82 18.36
CA MET A 315 8.48 1.56 19.70
C MET A 315 9.50 2.00 20.77
N GLN A 316 10.76 1.58 20.62
CA GLN A 316 11.87 1.97 21.51
C GLN A 316 12.06 3.49 21.51
N GLN A 317 12.13 4.13 20.33
CA GLN A 317 12.25 5.59 20.23
C GLN A 317 11.11 6.34 20.95
N ARG A 318 9.89 5.80 20.96
CA ARG A 318 8.77 6.39 21.72
C ARG A 318 8.97 6.22 23.22
N GLN A 319 9.41 5.04 23.66
CA GLN A 319 9.72 4.78 25.06
C GLN A 319 10.89 5.65 25.54
N ASP A 320 11.97 5.75 24.79
CA ASP A 320 13.13 6.58 25.09
C ASP A 320 12.75 8.06 25.18
N LYS A 321 11.93 8.56 24.26
CA LYS A 321 11.40 9.93 24.32
C LYS A 321 10.59 10.16 25.60
N ARG A 322 9.75 9.19 25.99
CA ARG A 322 8.99 9.26 27.24
C ARG A 322 9.91 9.26 28.45
N GLN A 323 10.91 8.38 28.49
CA GLN A 323 11.89 8.31 29.58
C GLN A 323 12.70 9.61 29.70
N LYS A 324 13.21 10.14 28.58
CA LYS A 324 13.92 11.43 28.55
C LYS A 324 13.05 12.58 29.04
N ASN A 325 11.78 12.63 28.64
CA ASN A 325 10.84 13.65 29.12
C ASN A 325 10.55 13.52 30.62
N ILE A 326 10.41 12.29 31.14
CA ILE A 326 10.23 12.04 32.58
C ILE A 326 11.48 12.48 33.35
N GLN A 327 12.68 12.10 32.89
CA GLN A 327 13.94 12.51 33.49
C GLN A 327 14.10 14.04 33.49
N LYS A 328 13.78 14.70 32.37
CA LYS A 328 13.79 16.17 32.27
C LYS A 328 12.84 16.80 33.31
N LYS A 329 11.60 16.32 33.41
CA LYS A 329 10.64 16.80 34.43
C LYS A 329 11.13 16.56 35.86
N LYS A 330 11.79 15.43 36.15
CA LYS A 330 12.39 15.15 37.46
C LYS A 330 13.53 16.15 37.76
N LYS A 331 14.42 16.39 36.81
CA LYS A 331 15.52 17.38 36.93
C LYS A 331 14.98 18.79 37.13
N GLU A 332 14.02 19.24 36.31
CA GLU A 332 13.38 20.54 36.45
C GLU A 332 12.68 20.71 37.82
N ARG A 333 12.06 19.66 38.36
CA ARG A 333 11.48 19.70 39.72
C ARG A 333 12.57 19.88 40.79
N ILE A 334 13.68 19.18 40.67
CA ILE A 334 14.83 19.30 41.58
C ILE A 334 15.44 20.71 41.47
N GLU A 335 15.68 21.20 40.24
CA GLU A 335 16.18 22.55 39.99
C GLU A 335 15.25 23.64 40.52
N LYS A 336 13.93 23.50 40.35
CA LYS A 336 12.95 24.42 40.93
C LYS A 336 13.01 24.41 42.46
N LYS A 337 13.18 23.24 43.09
CA LYS A 337 13.37 23.15 44.56
C LYS A 337 14.67 23.83 44.99
N LYS A 338 15.77 23.60 44.28
CA LYS A 338 17.07 24.26 44.52
C LYS A 338 16.99 25.78 44.37
N ALA A 339 16.38 26.27 43.30
CA ALA A 339 16.18 27.69 43.07
C ALA A 339 15.31 28.35 44.15
N ARG A 340 14.26 27.67 44.63
CA ARG A 340 13.46 28.14 45.78
C ARG A 340 14.28 28.19 47.07
N ALA A 341 15.17 27.23 47.32
CA ALA A 341 16.05 27.24 48.49
C ALA A 341 17.05 28.41 48.42
N ARG A 342 17.68 28.63 47.26
CA ARG A 342 18.57 29.79 47.02
C ARG A 342 17.85 31.13 47.22
N LYS A 343 16.63 31.28 46.69
CA LYS A 343 15.81 32.49 46.92
C LYS A 343 15.48 32.75 48.40
N LYS A 344 15.47 31.71 49.23
CA LYS A 344 15.29 31.80 50.68
C LYS A 344 16.62 31.95 51.44
N GLY A 345 17.73 32.20 50.75
CA GLY A 345 19.05 32.37 51.37
C GLY A 345 19.73 31.08 51.83
N ARG A 346 19.19 29.90 51.51
CA ARG A 346 19.81 28.61 51.91
C ARG A 346 20.94 28.26 50.94
N VAL A 347 22.15 28.08 51.46
CA VAL A 347 23.32 27.63 50.70
C VAL A 347 23.20 26.14 50.40
N LEU A 348 23.31 25.75 49.12
CA LEU A 348 23.28 24.35 48.71
C LEU A 348 24.69 23.76 48.65
N PRO A 349 24.87 22.44 48.84
CA PRO A 349 26.17 21.78 48.72
C PRO A 349 26.85 21.96 47.36
N GLU A 350 26.08 22.17 46.30
CA GLU A 350 26.61 22.47 44.96
C GLU A 350 27.20 23.88 44.86
N ASP A 351 26.71 24.82 45.65
CA ASP A 351 27.20 26.20 45.67
C ASP A 351 28.52 26.28 46.44
N LEU A 352 28.67 25.48 47.51
CA LEU A 352 29.93 25.29 48.24
C LEU A 352 31.02 24.68 47.35
N LYS A 353 30.70 23.58 46.65
CA LYS A 353 31.61 22.97 45.67
C LYS A 353 32.01 23.91 44.54
N LYS A 354 31.11 24.81 44.13
CA LYS A 354 31.39 25.80 43.08
C LYS A 354 32.23 26.98 43.58
N ALA A 355 32.16 27.28 44.87
CA ALA A 355 33.01 28.26 45.53
C ALA A 355 34.42 27.72 45.87
N GLY A 356 34.68 26.43 45.61
CA GLY A 356 35.98 25.81 45.88
C GLY A 356 36.27 25.53 47.35
N LEU A 357 35.21 25.49 48.18
CA LEU A 357 35.25 25.13 49.61
C LEU A 357 34.82 23.68 49.84
#